data_AF-A0A5R9R7Z0-F1
#
_entry.id   AF-A0A5R9R7Z0-F1
#
_cell.length_a   1.000
_cell.length_b   1.000
_cell.length_c   1.000
_cell.angle_alpha   90.00
_cell.angle_beta   90.00
_cell.angle_gamma   90.00
#
_symmetry.space_group_name_H-M   'P 1'
#
loop_
_entity.id
_entity.type
_entity.pdbx_description
1 polymer ?
#
loop_
_entity_poly.entity_id
_entity_poly.type
_entity_poly.pdbx_seq_one_letter_code
_entity_poly.pdbx_strand_id
1 'polypeptide(L)' 'MSREDPQFKLRMPQALRDQAEQAAKSASRSLNAELVARLEKSFLSNAEPKELMPAERARELAAIAREG' A
#
# COMPACT_ATOMS: atom_id res chain seq x y z
N MET A 1 -1.31 -22.24 14.72
CA MET A 1 -1.79 -21.15 13.85
C MET A 1 -0.69 -20.85 12.85
N SER A 2 -0.70 -21.58 11.74
CA SER A 2 0.32 -21.57 10.69
C SER A 2 0.41 -20.18 10.08
N ARG A 3 1.60 -19.57 10.06
CA ARG A 3 1.83 -18.37 9.23
C ARG A 3 1.74 -18.82 7.78
N GLU A 4 0.65 -18.46 7.11
CA GLU A 4 0.30 -18.86 5.74
C GLU A 4 1.11 -18.12 4.66
N ASP A 5 2.06 -17.27 5.06
CA ASP A 5 2.87 -16.52 4.10
C ASP A 5 4.02 -17.40 3.56
N PRO A 6 4.04 -17.73 2.26
CA PRO A 6 5.13 -18.49 1.67
C PRO A 6 6.45 -17.72 1.82
N GLN A 7 7.46 -18.37 2.39
CA GLN A 7 8.77 -17.74 2.60
C GLN A 7 9.46 -17.51 1.25
N PHE A 8 9.50 -16.26 0.81
CA PHE A 8 10.16 -15.87 -0.45
C PHE A 8 11.65 -15.60 -0.23
N LYS A 9 12.52 -16.38 -0.88
CA LYS A 9 13.97 -16.14 -0.88
C LYS A 9 14.31 -15.07 -1.92
N LEU A 10 14.20 -13.80 -1.52
CA LEU A 10 14.54 -12.66 -2.36
C LEU A 10 16.07 -12.59 -2.58
N ARG A 11 16.50 -12.61 -3.84
CA ARG A 11 17.87 -12.24 -4.23
C ARG A 11 17.88 -10.76 -4.60
N MET A 12 18.71 -9.97 -3.94
CA MET A 12 18.84 -8.54 -4.23
C MET A 12 20.29 -8.09 -4.17
N PRO A 13 20.68 -7.05 -4.95
CA PRO A 13 22.01 -6.46 -4.86
C PRO A 13 22.29 -5.91 -3.45
N GLN A 14 23.55 -5.96 -3.01
CA GLN A 14 23.94 -5.51 -1.66
C GLN A 14 23.51 -4.06 -1.39
N ALA A 15 23.75 -3.16 -2.36
CA ALA A 15 23.36 -1.76 -2.23
C ALA A 15 21.84 -1.57 -2.00
N LEU A 16 21.00 -2.41 -2.63
CA LEU A 16 19.55 -2.34 -2.45
C LEU A 16 19.14 -2.86 -1.07
N ARG A 17 19.82 -3.90 -0.57
CA ARG A 17 19.59 -4.43 0.77
C ARG A 17 19.95 -3.40 1.84
N ASP A 18 21.08 -2.72 1.70
CA ASP A 18 21.53 -1.70 2.65
C ASP A 18 20.54 -0.52 2.71
N GLN A 19 20.01 -0.10 1.56
CA GLN A 19 18.95 0.91 1.49
C GLN A 19 17.66 0.45 2.18
N ALA A 20 17.25 -0.81 1.96
CA ALA A 20 16.06 -1.37 2.60
C ALA A 20 16.24 -1.51 4.12
N GLU A 21 17.43 -1.88 4.60
CA GLU A 21 17.75 -1.95 6.03
C GLU A 21 17.75 -0.58 6.69
N GLN A 22 18.30 0.44 6.04
CA GLN A 22 18.23 1.82 6.54
C GLN A 22 16.77 2.30 6.63
N ALA A 23 15.98 2.06 5.58
CA ALA A 23 14.56 2.41 5.60
C ALA A 23 13.79 1.69 6.71
N ALA A 24 14.04 0.39 6.90
CA ALA A 24 13.42 -0.41 7.95
C ALA A 24 13.78 0.13 9.35
N LYS A 25 15.05 0.51 9.58
CA LYS A 25 15.51 1.15 10.82
C LYS A 25 14.80 2.48 11.06
N SER A 26 14.72 3.34 10.04
CA SER A 26 14.01 4.62 10.13
C SER A 26 12.50 4.44 10.40
N ALA A 27 11.89 3.39 9.84
CA ALA A 27 10.49 3.06 10.05
C ALA A 27 10.22 2.25 11.34
N SER A 28 11.27 1.90 12.10
CA SER A 28 11.18 1.02 13.28
C SER A 28 10.44 -0.31 12.99
N ARG A 29 10.67 -0.87 11.81
CA ARG A 29 10.05 -2.11 11.31
C ARG A 29 11.11 -3.15 11.00
N SER A 30 10.72 -4.43 10.95
CA SER A 30 11.61 -5.47 10.42
C SER A 30 11.81 -5.25 8.92
N LEU A 31 12.95 -5.73 8.38
CA LEU A 31 13.23 -5.64 6.95
C LEU A 31 12.11 -6.23 6.09
N ASN A 32 11.55 -7.38 6.48
CA ASN A 32 10.41 -7.99 5.79
C ASN A 32 9.16 -7.09 5.86
N ALA A 33 8.85 -6.50 7.01
CA ALA A 33 7.69 -5.62 7.14
C ALA A 33 7.82 -4.35 6.27
N GLU A 34 9.03 -3.81 6.15
CA GLU A 34 9.28 -2.67 5.26
C GLU A 34 9.16 -3.05 3.78
N LEU A 35 9.68 -4.22 3.39
CA LEU A 35 9.55 -4.72 2.01
C LEU A 35 8.08 -4.96 1.63
N VAL A 36 7.30 -5.60 2.51
CA VAL A 36 5.86 -5.81 2.30
C VAL A 36 5.14 -4.48 2.18
N ALA A 37 5.36 -3.55 3.12
CA ALA A 37 4.72 -2.23 3.09
C ALA A 37 5.05 -1.43 1.80
N ARG A 38 6.28 -1.53 1.30
CA ARG A 38 6.68 -0.89 0.03
C ARG A 38 6.01 -1.53 -1.18
N LEU A 39 5.88 -2.85 -1.20
CA LEU A 39 5.16 -3.56 -2.25
C LEU A 39 3.68 -3.18 -2.24
N GLU A 40 3.02 -3.28 -1.09
CA GLU A 40 1.63 -2.85 -0.91
C GLU A 40 1.43 -1.40 -1.38
N LYS A 41 2.27 -0.48 -0.93
CA LYS A 41 2.21 0.93 -1.35
C LYS A 41 2.36 1.11 -2.86
N SER A 42 3.22 0.31 -3.50
CA SER A 42 3.42 0.36 -4.96
C SER A 42 2.17 -0.12 -5.70
N PHE A 43 1.50 -1.17 -5.20
CA PHE A 43 0.23 -1.63 -5.77
C PHE A 43 -0.93 -0.68 -5.50
N LEU A 44 -1.00 -0.03 -4.33
CA LEU A 44 -1.99 1.02 -4.05
C LEU A 44 -1.80 2.25 -4.94
N SER A 45 -0.55 2.63 -5.23
CA SER A 45 -0.24 3.80 -6.06
C SER A 45 -0.52 3.53 -7.55
N ASN A 46 -0.52 2.27 -7.96
CA ASN A 46 -0.84 1.84 -9.33
C ASN A 46 -2.30 1.45 -9.51
N ALA A 47 -3.13 1.58 -8.46
CA ALA A 47 -4.56 1.68 -8.67
C ALA A 47 -4.76 2.99 -9.43
N GLU A 48 -5.07 2.88 -10.73
CA GLU A 48 -5.60 3.95 -11.56
C GLU A 48 -6.48 4.82 -10.67
N PRO A 49 -6.26 6.15 -10.59
CA PRO A 49 -7.07 7.02 -9.77
C PRO A 49 -8.51 6.76 -10.16
N LYS A 50 -9.20 5.99 -9.31
CA LYS A 50 -10.56 5.50 -9.55
C LYS A 50 -11.34 6.77 -9.82
N GLU A 51 -11.80 6.96 -11.06
CA GLU A 51 -12.31 8.24 -11.56
C GLU A 51 -13.11 8.91 -10.46
N LEU A 52 -12.52 9.92 -9.83
CA LEU A 52 -13.12 10.53 -8.66
C LEU A 52 -14.41 11.17 -9.15
N MET A 53 -15.55 10.69 -8.66
CA MET A 53 -16.83 11.26 -9.04
C MET A 53 -16.80 12.78 -8.79
N PRO A 54 -17.21 13.60 -9.77
CA PRO A 54 -17.24 15.04 -9.59
C PRO A 54 -18.06 15.42 -8.35
N ALA A 55 -17.59 16.44 -7.63
CA ALA A 55 -18.19 16.88 -6.37
C ALA A 55 -19.70 17.19 -6.51
N GLU A 56 -20.12 17.70 -7.66
CA GLU A 56 -21.54 17.96 -7.97
C GLU A 56 -22.38 16.68 -7.95
N ARG A 57 -21.90 15.61 -8.58
CA ARG A 57 -22.63 14.33 -8.65
C ARG A 57 -22.76 13.67 -7.27
N ALA A 58 -21.73 13.82 -6.43
CA ALA A 58 -21.77 13.35 -5.05
C ALA A 58 -22.81 14.10 -4.20
N ARG A 59 -22.96 15.42 -4.41
CA ARG A 59 -23.98 16.24 -3.72
C ARG A 59 -25.40 15.86 -4.11
N GLU A 60 -25.65 15.64 -5.40
CA GLU A 60 -26.96 15.20 -5.91
C GLU A 60 -27.40 13.88 -5.26
N LEU A 61 -26.54 12.86 -5.27
CA LEU A 61 -26.83 11.56 -4.66
C LEU A 61 -27.10 11.67 -3.16
N ALA A 62 -26.36 12.53 -2.46
CA ALA A 62 -26.56 12.75 -1.03
C ALA A 62 -27.85 13.52 -0.71
N ALA A 63 -28.36 14.35 -1.62
CA ALA A 63 -29.66 15.00 -1.48
C ALA A 63 -30.80 13.99 -1.66
N ILE A 64 -30.73 13.18 -2.72
CA ILE A 64 -31.71 12.12 -3.01
C ILE A 64 -31.83 11.13 -1.84
N ALA A 65 -30.70 10.70 -1.25
CA ALA A 65 -30.70 9.77 -0.13
C ALA A 65 -31.24 10.34 1.19
N ARG A 66 -31.42 11.67 1.30
CA ARG A 66 -32.00 12.32 2.49
C ARG A 66 -33.51 12.56 2.38
N GLU A 67 -34.05 12.46 1.17
CA GLU A 67 -35.47 12.70 0.88
C GLU A 67 -36.30 11.41 0.79
N GLY A 68 -35.66 10.23 0.82
CA GLY A 68 -36.31 8.91 0.91
C GLY A 68 -36.19 8.30 2.31
#